data_AF-A0A839ZX48-F1
#
_entry.id   AF-A0A839ZX48-F1
#
_cell.length_a   1.000
_cell.length_b   1.000
_cell.length_c   1.000
_cell.angle_alpha   90.00
_cell.angle_beta   90.00
_cell.angle_gamma   90.00
#
_symmetry.space_group_name_H-M   'P 1'
#
loop_
_entity.id
_entity.type
_entity.pdbx_description
1 polymer ?
#
loop_
_entity_poly.entity_id
_entity_poly.type
_entity_poly.pdbx_seq_one_letter_code
_entity_poly.pdbx_strand_id
1 'polypeptide(L)'
;MSQSAIVRTPEVLASIAQELEHAGELCDRLETLVTQLVRASRGEPLAIALHEAQTLDVLTQHLAALANFTRKLSAQAESDAYDLTDAVAGVTLGDLANRLARVTRDGPARAAADAGDLDLF
;
A
#
# COMPACT_ATOMS: atom_id res chain seq x y z
N MET A 1 -8.03 15.06 -28.80
CA MET A 1 -8.35 16.12 -27.82
C MET A 1 -8.44 15.45 -26.46
N SER A 2 -7.35 15.45 -25.69
CA SER A 2 -7.34 14.89 -24.34
C SER A 2 -8.07 15.86 -23.43
N GLN A 3 -9.31 15.52 -23.08
CA GLN A 3 -10.14 16.31 -22.18
C GLN A 3 -9.48 16.23 -20.79
N SER A 4 -9.00 17.36 -20.27
CA SER A 4 -8.44 17.42 -18.91
C SER A 4 -9.61 17.27 -17.93
N ALA A 5 -9.83 16.06 -17.43
CA ALA A 5 -10.85 15.79 -16.43
C ALA A 5 -10.34 16.29 -15.07
N ILE A 6 -11.09 17.20 -14.44
CA ILE A 6 -10.85 17.58 -13.04
C ILE A 6 -11.39 16.42 -12.19
N VAL A 7 -10.48 15.64 -11.61
CA VAL A 7 -10.79 14.48 -10.75
C VAL A 7 -10.46 14.84 -9.31
N ARG A 8 -11.31 14.45 -8.35
CA ARG A 8 -11.07 14.74 -6.93
C ARG A 8 -10.11 13.70 -6.33
N THR A 9 -9.27 14.12 -5.37
CA THR A 9 -8.35 13.22 -4.65
C THR A 9 -8.99 11.93 -4.11
N PRO A 10 -10.19 11.96 -3.49
CA PRO A 10 -10.88 10.73 -3.07
C PRO A 10 -11.11 9.74 -4.22
N GLU A 11 -11.49 10.22 -5.40
CA GLU A 11 -11.78 9.41 -6.58
C GLU A 11 -10.51 8.75 -7.12
N VAL A 12 -9.39 9.48 -7.14
CA VAL A 12 -8.07 8.94 -7.53
C VAL A 12 -7.63 7.85 -6.56
N LEU A 13 -7.75 8.08 -5.25
CA LEU A 13 -7.38 7.09 -4.23
C LEU A 13 -8.27 5.85 -4.30
N ALA A 14 -9.57 6.01 -4.51
CA ALA A 14 -10.49 4.89 -4.70
C ALA A 14 -10.13 4.06 -5.94
N SER A 15 -9.80 4.73 -7.05
CA SER A 15 -9.35 4.05 -8.28
C SER A 15 -8.04 3.28 -8.07
N ILE A 16 -7.05 3.86 -7.37
CA ILE A 16 -5.80 3.16 -7.05
C ILE A 16 -6.07 1.94 -6.16
N ALA A 17 -6.96 2.05 -5.17
CA ALA A 17 -7.33 0.93 -4.33
C ALA A 17 -7.94 -0.22 -5.15
N GLN A 18 -8.78 0.09 -6.13
CA GLN A 18 -9.40 -0.90 -7.01
C GLN A 18 -8.37 -1.58 -7.94
N GLU A 19 -7.42 -0.84 -8.48
CA GLU A 19 -6.32 -1.42 -9.28
C GLU A 19 -5.42 -2.35 -8.43
N LEU A 20 -5.18 -2.01 -7.17
CA LEU A 20 -4.42 -2.86 -6.25
C LEU A 20 -5.15 -4.17 -5.92
N GLU A 21 -6.48 -4.13 -5.78
CA GLU A 21 -7.28 -5.35 -5.63
C GLU A 21 -7.24 -6.21 -6.89
N HIS A 22 -7.39 -5.59 -8.06
CA HIS A 22 -7.32 -6.30 -9.33
C HIS A 22 -5.96 -6.99 -9.52
N ALA A 23 -4.87 -6.31 -9.13
CA ALA A 23 -3.55 -6.92 -9.10
C ALA A 23 -3.47 -8.12 -8.12
N GLY A 24 -4.17 -8.06 -6.98
CA GLY A 24 -4.32 -9.17 -6.05
C GLY A 24 -5.03 -10.37 -6.68
N GLU A 25 -6.15 -10.14 -7.39
CA GLU A 25 -6.87 -11.21 -8.11
C GLU A 25 -6.01 -11.89 -9.19
N LEU A 26 -5.12 -11.14 -9.84
CA LEU A 26 -4.16 -11.70 -10.80
C LEU A 26 -3.10 -12.56 -10.08
N CYS A 27 -2.71 -12.20 -8.86
CA CYS A 27 -1.82 -13.01 -8.03
C CYS A 27 -2.47 -14.33 -7.62
N ASP A 28 -3.77 -14.35 -7.28
CA ASP A 28 -4.51 -15.59 -6.97
C ASP A 28 -4.48 -16.59 -8.15
N ARG A 29 -4.60 -16.07 -9.39
CA ARG A 29 -4.47 -16.88 -10.61
C ARG A 29 -3.06 -17.42 -10.78
N LEU A 30 -2.05 -16.60 -10.47
CA LEU A 30 -0.65 -17.02 -10.50
C LEU A 30 -0.39 -18.09 -9.43
N GLU A 31 -1.00 -18.00 -8.25
CA GLU A 31 -0.86 -18.97 -7.17
C GLU A 31 -1.44 -20.33 -7.57
N THR A 32 -2.56 -20.32 -8.30
CA THR A 32 -3.14 -21.52 -8.89
C THR A 32 -2.17 -22.19 -9.87
N LEU A 33 -1.51 -21.42 -10.73
CA LEU A 33 -0.51 -21.93 -11.68
C LEU A 33 0.72 -22.48 -10.97
N VAL A 34 1.24 -21.77 -9.97
CA VAL A 34 2.37 -22.22 -9.16
C VAL A 34 2.02 -23.51 -8.42
N THR A 35 0.82 -23.60 -7.84
CA THR A 35 0.34 -24.82 -7.18
C THR A 35 0.29 -26.02 -8.13
N GLN A 36 -0.14 -25.82 -9.38
CA GLN A 36 -0.11 -26.87 -10.40
C GLN A 36 1.32 -27.28 -10.76
N LEU A 37 2.24 -26.32 -10.86
CA LEU A 37 3.65 -26.55 -11.20
C LEU A 37 4.39 -27.28 -10.05
N VAL A 38 4.12 -26.91 -8.80
CA VAL A 38 4.57 -27.60 -7.58
C VAL A 38 4.13 -29.07 -7.61
N ARG A 39 2.85 -29.34 -7.90
CA ARG A 39 2.29 -30.71 -7.97
C ARG A 39 2.93 -31.55 -9.08
N ALA A 40 3.34 -30.93 -10.18
CA ALA A 40 3.99 -31.60 -11.31
C ALA A 40 5.51 -31.82 -11.10
N SER A 41 6.12 -31.14 -10.13
CA SER A 41 7.56 -31.15 -9.88
C SER A 41 7.98 -32.15 -8.79
N ARG A 42 9.23 -32.63 -8.84
CA ARG A 42 9.87 -33.42 -7.77
C ARG A 42 11.34 -33.03 -7.61
N GLY A 43 11.89 -33.22 -6.40
CA GLY A 43 13.29 -32.91 -6.10
C GLY A 43 13.55 -31.42 -5.92
N GLU A 44 14.73 -30.94 -6.32
CA GLU A 44 15.15 -29.54 -6.20
C GLU A 44 14.20 -28.52 -6.87
N PRO A 45 13.59 -28.80 -8.05
CA PRO A 45 12.56 -27.94 -8.63
C PRO A 45 11.32 -27.71 -7.75
N LEU A 46 10.99 -28.65 -6.85
CA LEU A 46 9.88 -28.50 -5.92
C LEU A 46 10.18 -27.46 -4.84
N ALA A 47 11.41 -27.46 -4.30
CA ALA A 47 11.81 -26.50 -3.28
C ALA A 47 11.79 -25.06 -3.82
N ILE A 48 12.27 -24.87 -5.06
CA ILE A 48 12.19 -23.60 -5.77
C ILE A 48 10.73 -23.19 -5.96
N ALA A 49 9.88 -24.08 -6.48
CA ALA A 49 8.48 -23.76 -6.74
C ALA A 49 7.69 -23.40 -5.45
N LEU A 50 7.99 -24.04 -4.30
CA LEU A 50 7.41 -23.68 -3.02
C LEU A 50 7.90 -22.31 -2.51
N HIS A 51 9.17 -21.97 -2.72
CA HIS A 51 9.70 -20.66 -2.37
C HIS A 51 9.07 -19.53 -3.21
N GLU A 52 8.91 -19.76 -4.52
CA GLU A 52 8.22 -18.83 -5.40
C GLU A 52 6.74 -18.67 -5.01
N ALA A 53 6.07 -19.76 -4.61
CA ALA A 53 4.70 -19.70 -4.08
C ALA A 53 4.57 -18.83 -2.83
N GLN A 54 5.52 -18.97 -1.89
CA GLN A 54 5.55 -18.15 -0.68
C GLN A 54 5.79 -16.67 -0.99
N THR A 55 6.68 -16.38 -1.94
CA THR A 55 6.95 -15.00 -2.38
C THR A 55 5.71 -14.36 -2.99
N LEU A 56 4.94 -15.13 -3.75
CA LEU A 56 3.68 -14.68 -4.33
C LEU A 56 2.59 -14.42 -3.28
N ASP A 57 2.47 -15.28 -2.28
CA ASP A 57 1.55 -15.06 -1.16
C ASP A 57 1.86 -13.75 -0.42
N VAL A 58 3.14 -13.49 -0.14
CA VAL A 58 3.59 -12.22 0.47
C VAL A 58 3.23 -11.02 -0.41
N LEU A 59 3.38 -11.12 -1.73
CA LEU A 59 3.00 -10.06 -2.67
C LEU A 59 1.49 -9.79 -2.64
N THR A 60 0.68 -10.85 -2.63
CA THR A 60 -0.79 -10.77 -2.57
C THR A 60 -1.25 -10.06 -1.30
N GLN A 61 -0.66 -10.43 -0.16
CA GLN A 61 -0.92 -9.77 1.12
C GLN A 61 -0.50 -8.28 1.09
N HIS A 62 0.59 -7.94 0.39
CA HIS A 62 1.03 -6.57 0.23
C HIS A 62 0.04 -5.70 -0.54
N LEU A 63 -0.47 -6.24 -1.66
CA LEU A 63 -1.45 -5.56 -2.50
C LEU A 63 -2.76 -5.33 -1.76
N ALA A 64 -3.24 -6.34 -1.03
CA ALA A 64 -4.45 -6.22 -0.20
C ALA A 64 -4.29 -5.15 0.90
N ALA A 65 -3.13 -5.11 1.56
CA ALA A 65 -2.84 -4.11 2.59
C ALA A 65 -2.79 -2.69 2.01
N LEU A 66 -2.17 -2.50 0.85
CA LEU A 66 -2.13 -1.21 0.15
C LEU A 66 -3.51 -0.77 -0.34
N ALA A 67 -4.34 -1.69 -0.85
CA ALA A 67 -5.71 -1.39 -1.26
C ALA A 67 -6.55 -0.89 -0.08
N ASN A 68 -6.46 -1.58 1.06
CA ASN A 68 -7.15 -1.18 2.29
C ASN A 68 -6.66 0.15 2.85
N PHE A 69 -5.34 0.38 2.85
CA PHE A 69 -4.76 1.66 3.25
C PHE A 69 -5.30 2.80 2.37
N THR A 70 -5.27 2.62 1.05
CA THR A 70 -5.69 3.64 0.08
C THR A 70 -7.19 3.94 0.16
N ARG A 71 -8.02 2.93 0.42
CA ARG A 71 -9.45 3.11 0.71
C ARG A 71 -9.69 3.97 1.95
N LYS A 72 -8.96 3.70 3.04
CA LYS A 72 -9.08 4.48 4.28
C LYS A 72 -8.68 5.95 4.06
N LEU A 73 -7.68 6.21 3.21
CA LEU A 73 -7.34 7.58 2.82
C LEU A 73 -8.45 8.23 1.99
N SER A 74 -8.98 7.53 0.99
CA SER A 74 -10.08 8.05 0.16
C SER A 74 -11.28 8.48 1.02
N ALA A 75 -11.64 7.68 2.04
CA ALA A 75 -12.72 8.00 2.96
C ALA A 75 -12.48 9.25 3.83
N GLN A 76 -11.23 9.65 4.03
CA GLN A 76 -10.85 10.84 4.79
C GLN A 76 -10.58 12.06 3.91
N ALA A 77 -10.54 11.89 2.59
CA ALA A 77 -10.10 12.92 1.65
C ALA A 77 -11.08 14.10 1.47
N GLU A 78 -12.23 14.08 2.16
CA GLU A 78 -13.12 15.24 2.32
C GLU A 78 -12.69 16.17 3.48
N SER A 79 -11.78 15.71 4.34
CA SER A 79 -11.14 16.47 5.42
C SER A 79 -9.85 17.12 4.92
N ASP A 80 -9.53 18.33 5.38
CA ASP A 80 -8.25 19.01 5.11
C ASP A 80 -7.03 18.32 5.77
N ALA A 81 -7.26 17.25 6.54
CA ALA A 81 -6.22 16.49 7.21
C ALA A 81 -6.53 14.98 7.19
N TYR A 82 -5.49 14.17 6.95
CA TYR A 82 -5.54 12.71 7.04
C TYR A 82 -5.06 12.24 8.41
N ASP A 83 -5.87 11.45 9.10
CA ASP A 83 -5.45 10.62 10.23
C ASP A 83 -5.00 9.24 9.72
N LEU A 84 -3.69 9.05 9.77
CA LEU A 84 -3.02 7.90 9.20
C LEU A 84 -2.87 6.77 10.22
N THR A 85 -3.21 7.01 11.48
CA THR A 85 -3.04 6.06 12.59
C THR A 85 -3.83 4.78 12.32
N ASP A 86 -5.12 4.91 12.04
CA ASP A 86 -6.01 3.78 11.77
C ASP A 86 -5.75 3.15 10.39
N ALA A 87 -5.26 3.94 9.44
CA ALA A 87 -4.89 3.46 8.11
C ALA A 87 -3.66 2.54 8.18
N VAL A 88 -2.63 2.96 8.91
CA VAL A 88 -1.39 2.20 9.11
C VAL A 88 -1.61 0.99 10.04
N ALA A 89 -2.43 1.11 11.09
CA ALA A 89 -2.72 -0.01 12.00
C ALA A 89 -3.43 -1.19 11.31
N GLY A 90 -4.12 -0.95 10.19
CA GLY A 90 -4.77 -1.99 9.39
C GLY A 90 -3.83 -2.72 8.41
N VAL A 91 -2.57 -2.32 8.31
CA VAL A 91 -1.58 -2.95 7.44
C VAL A 91 -0.96 -4.14 8.17
N THR A 92 -1.33 -5.35 7.76
CA THR A 92 -0.93 -6.62 8.41
C THR A 92 0.56 -6.94 8.29
N LEU A 93 1.24 -6.37 7.30
CA LEU A 93 2.69 -6.48 7.13
C LEU A 93 3.39 -5.37 7.92
N GLY A 94 3.91 -5.72 9.11
CA GLY A 94 4.57 -4.76 10.02
C GLY A 94 5.65 -3.89 9.36
N ASP A 95 6.41 -4.45 8.41
CA ASP A 95 7.40 -3.69 7.65
C ASP A 95 6.78 -2.71 6.65
N LEU A 96 5.65 -3.06 6.04
CA LEU A 96 4.90 -2.13 5.19
C LEU A 96 4.33 -0.99 6.05
N ALA A 97 3.73 -1.33 7.19
CA ALA A 97 3.20 -0.35 8.14
C ALA A 97 4.30 0.62 8.58
N ASN A 98 5.49 0.10 8.91
CA ASN A 98 6.66 0.91 9.28
C ASN A 98 7.15 1.83 8.16
N ARG A 99 7.17 1.36 6.90
CA ARG A 99 7.55 2.22 5.75
C ARG A 99 6.53 3.31 5.50
N LEU A 100 5.23 3.01 5.55
CA LEU A 100 4.16 3.99 5.44
C LEU A 100 4.19 5.02 6.60
N ALA A 101 4.45 4.55 7.83
CA ALA A 101 4.60 5.39 9.03
C ALA A 101 5.83 6.31 9.00
N ARG A 102 6.84 6.03 8.17
CA ARG A 102 8.03 6.90 8.02
C ARG A 102 7.73 8.10 7.13
N VAL A 103 7.14 7.85 5.96
CA VAL A 103 6.75 8.92 5.00
C VAL A 103 5.82 9.94 5.65
N THR A 104 5.01 9.50 6.62
CA THR A 104 4.02 10.31 7.33
C THR A 104 4.60 11.09 8.50
N ARG A 105 5.69 10.62 9.11
CA ARG A 105 6.46 11.38 10.13
C ARG A 105 7.37 12.43 9.51
N ASP A 106 7.87 12.18 8.30
CA ASP A 106 8.82 13.05 7.59
C ASP A 106 8.13 14.03 6.60
N GLY A 107 6.79 14.17 6.66
CA GLY A 107 6.05 15.16 5.87
C GLY A 107 6.60 16.57 6.10
N PRO A 108 6.49 17.50 5.13
CA PRO A 108 7.20 18.76 5.16
C PRO A 108 6.92 19.42 6.50
N ALA A 109 7.95 19.44 7.36
CA ALA A 109 7.90 20.14 8.63
C ALA A 109 7.38 21.51 8.27
N ARG A 110 6.14 21.79 8.68
CA ARG A 110 5.51 23.09 8.51
C ARG A 110 6.55 24.03 9.10
N ALA A 111 7.28 24.71 8.21
CA ALA A 111 8.36 25.57 8.60
C ALA A 111 7.76 26.42 9.71
N ALA A 112 8.31 26.28 10.91
CA ALA A 112 7.86 26.98 12.08
C ALA A 112 8.09 28.47 11.78
N ALA A 113 7.13 29.06 11.06
CA ALA A 113 6.81 30.45 11.17
C ALA A 113 6.54 30.65 12.67
N ASP A 114 7.28 31.58 13.25
CA ASP A 114 7.21 31.98 14.65
C ASP A 114 8.07 31.18 15.64
N ALA A 115 9.32 30.85 15.27
CA ALA A 115 10.40 30.84 16.26
C ALA A 115 10.65 32.29 16.68
N GLY A 116 9.94 32.69 17.73
CA GLY A 116 9.92 34.03 18.28
C GLY A 116 11.31 34.65 18.47
N ASP A 117 11.36 35.92 18.10
CA ASP A 117 12.31 36.90 18.61
C ASP A 117 12.23 36.90 20.14
N LEU A 118 13.05 36.05 20.76
CA LEU A 118 13.31 36.01 22.20
C LEU A 118 14.67 36.66 22.39
N ASP A 119 14.63 37.99 22.49
CA ASP A 119 15.74 38.84 22.91
C ASP A 119 16.13 38.43 24.35
N LEU A 120 17.21 37.65 24.45
CA LEU A 120 17.82 37.26 25.71
C LEU A 120 19.33 37.54 25.63
N PHE A 121 19.67 38.64 26.32
CA PHE A 121 20.99 39.18 26.69
C PHE A 121 21.66 40.15 25.71
#